data_AF-A0A644XB24-F1
#
_entry.id   AF-A0A644XB24-F1
#
_cell.length_a   1.000
_cell.length_b   1.000
_cell.length_c   1.000
_cell.angle_alpha   90.00
_cell.angle_beta   90.00
_cell.angle_gamma   90.00
#
_symmetry.space_group_name_H-M   'P 1'
#
loop_
_entity.id
_entity.type
_entity.pdbx_description
1 polymer ?
#
loop_
_entity_poly.entity_id
_entity_poly.type
_entity_poly.pdbx_seq_one_letter_code
_entity_poly.pdbx_strand_id
1 'polypeptide(L)'
;MNEYATSRAEMSRRKTAFKKLVVSFFVTASVFSSPSLLAYPALSAAVMLIVAILLTFAVVRIDRVLDTQSKLRICLTDSMLLWKFGRSDTEIPLQEIRRIRIKRTTKGTIREIMIVAEKKQTYINGLEDFEAFARDLTGKIPNIKVTEFLEIADFDHPLFYVFLGITVGIAAITLFRAVLRISGAGLKYFELAVASYLIFTGVYFLLKKPIGGRYGDKIIPPDYVFGFLFLLAGAWIIVSSVLI
;
A
#
# COMPACT_ATOMS: atom_id res chain seq x y z
N MET A 1 -29.15 12.81 -8.51
CA MET A 1 -27.90 12.04 -8.62
C MET A 1 -26.76 12.96 -8.19
N ASN A 2 -26.07 12.63 -7.12
CA ASN A 2 -24.95 13.41 -6.62
C ASN A 2 -23.64 12.76 -7.08
N GLU A 3 -22.67 13.57 -7.45
CA GLU A 3 -21.38 13.10 -7.95
C GLU A 3 -20.24 13.68 -7.11
N TYR A 4 -19.34 12.80 -6.67
CA TYR A 4 -18.21 13.14 -5.81
C TYR A 4 -16.91 12.75 -6.49
N ALA A 5 -16.00 13.71 -6.61
CA ALA A 5 -14.70 13.51 -7.22
C ALA A 5 -13.65 13.14 -6.16
N THR A 6 -12.65 12.37 -6.60
CA THR A 6 -11.43 12.16 -5.82
C THR A 6 -10.60 13.44 -5.81
N SER A 7 -10.17 13.87 -4.63
CA SER A 7 -9.33 15.04 -4.41
C SER A 7 -7.94 14.85 -5.02
N ARG A 8 -7.62 15.71 -6.00
CA ARG A 8 -6.26 15.77 -6.58
C ARG A 8 -5.22 16.19 -5.55
N ALA A 9 -5.59 17.09 -4.63
CA ALA A 9 -4.71 17.55 -3.57
C ALA A 9 -4.32 16.40 -2.63
N GLU A 10 -5.28 15.56 -2.25
CA GLU A 10 -5.02 14.36 -1.43
C GLU A 10 -4.12 13.35 -2.16
N MET A 11 -4.37 13.10 -3.45
CA MET A 11 -3.49 12.22 -4.25
C MET A 11 -2.07 12.77 -4.33
N SER A 12 -1.91 14.07 -4.57
CA SER A 12 -0.60 14.74 -4.59
C SER A 12 0.12 14.63 -3.24
N ARG A 13 -0.60 14.83 -2.13
CA ARG A 13 -0.07 14.68 -0.78
C ARG A 13 0.44 13.26 -0.52
N ARG A 14 -0.30 12.22 -0.95
CA ARG A 14 0.11 10.81 -0.84
C ARG A 14 1.38 10.51 -1.64
N LYS A 15 1.51 11.09 -2.85
CA LYS A 15 2.76 10.97 -3.64
C LYS A 15 3.94 11.58 -2.89
N THR A 16 3.78 12.79 -2.36
CA THR A 16 4.83 13.47 -1.60
C THR A 16 5.20 12.70 -0.33
N ALA A 17 4.21 12.16 0.39
CA ALA A 17 4.44 11.28 1.54
C ALA A 17 5.28 10.05 1.18
N PHE A 18 4.92 9.36 0.09
CA PHE A 18 5.67 8.20 -0.38
C PHE A 18 7.11 8.58 -0.80
N LYS A 19 7.29 9.70 -1.51
CA LYS A 19 8.63 10.21 -1.87
C LYS A 19 9.48 10.53 -0.65
N LYS A 20 8.91 11.17 0.37
CA LYS A 20 9.61 11.44 1.65
C LYS A 20 10.05 10.15 2.34
N LEU A 21 9.20 9.12 2.36
CA LEU A 21 9.55 7.81 2.90
C LEU A 21 10.72 7.18 2.14
N VAL A 22 10.67 7.17 0.81
CA VAL A 22 11.72 6.59 -0.03
C VAL A 22 13.05 7.34 0.12
N VAL A 23 13.02 8.67 0.09
CA VAL A 23 14.24 9.49 0.24
C VAL A 23 14.85 9.31 1.62
N SER A 24 14.06 9.39 2.69
CA SER A 24 14.55 9.21 4.06
C SER A 24 15.09 7.80 4.30
N PHE A 25 14.43 6.77 3.77
CA PHE A 25 14.94 5.40 3.75
C PHE A 25 16.30 5.35 3.05
N PHE A 26 16.40 5.91 1.84
CA PHE A 26 17.62 5.82 1.04
C PHE A 26 18.80 6.56 1.69
N VAL A 27 18.57 7.78 2.18
CA VAL A 27 19.58 8.55 2.92
C VAL A 27 20.06 7.77 4.14
N THR A 28 19.13 7.21 4.91
CA THR A 28 19.46 6.42 6.11
C THR A 28 20.23 5.16 5.73
N ALA A 29 19.76 4.41 4.73
CA ALA A 29 20.43 3.22 4.24
C ALA A 29 21.87 3.54 3.76
N SER A 30 22.06 4.67 3.08
CA SER A 30 23.37 5.10 2.58
C SER A 30 24.32 5.48 3.72
N VAL A 31 23.85 6.28 4.68
CA VAL A 31 24.66 6.70 5.84
C VAL A 31 25.03 5.49 6.70
N PHE A 32 24.05 4.64 7.03
CA PHE A 32 24.29 3.48 7.88
C PHE A 32 24.99 2.33 7.15
N SER A 33 24.97 2.25 5.81
CA SER A 33 25.77 1.26 5.07
C SER A 33 27.23 1.69 4.86
N SER A 34 27.62 2.93 5.19
CA SER A 34 28.98 3.44 4.96
C SER A 34 30.12 2.53 5.46
N PRO A 35 30.06 1.88 6.63
CA PRO A 35 31.13 0.97 7.04
C PRO A 35 31.19 -0.30 6.18
N SER A 36 30.03 -0.81 5.73
CA SER A 36 29.95 -1.95 4.83
C SER A 36 30.41 -1.60 3.41
N LEU A 37 30.17 -0.36 2.95
CA LEU A 37 30.70 0.17 1.69
C LEU A 37 32.22 0.24 1.70
N LEU A 38 32.85 0.60 2.82
CA LEU A 38 34.30 0.61 2.92
C LEU A 38 34.89 -0.81 2.96
N ALA A 39 34.23 -1.75 3.65
CA ALA A 39 34.70 -3.13 3.76
C ALA A 39 34.46 -3.97 2.49
N TYR A 40 33.33 -3.75 1.80
CA TYR A 40 32.90 -4.51 0.62
C TYR A 40 32.34 -3.55 -0.45
N PRO A 41 33.17 -2.75 -1.11
CA PRO A 41 32.71 -1.64 -1.96
C PRO A 41 31.87 -2.10 -3.14
N ALA A 42 32.32 -3.12 -3.88
CA ALA A 42 31.60 -3.61 -5.06
C ALA A 42 30.24 -4.22 -4.69
N LEU A 43 30.19 -5.10 -3.68
CA LEU A 43 28.96 -5.78 -3.25
C LEU A 43 27.95 -4.77 -2.67
N SER A 44 28.42 -3.89 -1.78
CA SER A 44 27.55 -2.89 -1.16
C SER A 44 27.04 -1.87 -2.18
N ALA A 45 27.87 -1.44 -3.15
CA ALA A 45 27.44 -0.57 -4.24
C ALA A 45 26.40 -1.25 -5.14
N ALA A 46 26.59 -2.53 -5.48
CA ALA A 46 25.63 -3.29 -6.27
C ALA A 46 24.27 -3.42 -5.55
N VAL A 47 24.29 -3.75 -4.24
CA VAL A 47 23.05 -3.83 -3.43
C VAL A 47 22.35 -2.48 -3.37
N MET A 48 23.08 -1.39 -3.10
CA MET A 48 22.51 -0.03 -3.05
C MET A 48 21.92 0.40 -4.40
N LEU A 49 22.57 0.05 -5.51
CA LEU A 49 22.07 0.32 -6.86
C LEU A 49 20.77 -0.46 -7.14
N ILE A 50 20.73 -1.75 -6.82
CA ILE A 50 19.52 -2.58 -6.99
C ILE A 50 18.37 -2.00 -6.16
N VAL A 51 18.62 -1.66 -4.90
CA VAL A 51 17.62 -1.03 -4.02
C VAL A 51 17.14 0.29 -4.61
N ALA A 52 18.05 1.15 -5.11
CA ALA A 52 17.68 2.41 -5.75
C ALA A 52 16.78 2.21 -6.97
N ILE A 53 17.09 1.24 -7.83
CA ILE A 53 16.29 0.90 -9.01
C ILE A 53 14.89 0.43 -8.59
N LEU A 54 14.81 -0.50 -7.62
CA LEU A 54 13.54 -1.03 -7.13
C LEU A 54 12.66 0.06 -6.50
N LEU A 55 13.25 0.94 -5.70
CA LEU A 55 12.52 2.06 -5.08
C LEU A 55 12.07 3.08 -6.11
N THR A 56 12.91 3.40 -7.09
CA THR A 56 12.54 4.32 -8.19
C THR A 56 11.39 3.73 -9.00
N PHE A 57 11.46 2.44 -9.33
CA PHE A 57 10.38 1.74 -9.99
C PHE A 57 9.09 1.79 -9.16
N ALA A 58 9.16 1.53 -7.84
CA ALA A 58 8.01 1.61 -6.95
C ALA A 58 7.39 3.02 -6.92
N VAL A 59 8.19 4.08 -6.85
CA VAL A 59 7.73 5.48 -6.91
C VAL A 59 6.97 5.74 -8.21
N VAL A 60 7.55 5.38 -9.36
CA VAL A 60 6.90 5.60 -10.65
C VAL A 60 5.58 4.83 -10.76
N ARG A 61 5.53 3.59 -10.27
CA ARG A 61 4.30 2.79 -10.31
C ARG A 61 3.22 3.34 -9.38
N ILE A 62 3.58 3.75 -8.17
CA ILE A 62 2.64 4.34 -7.21
C ILE A 62 2.13 5.69 -7.72
N ASP A 63 2.99 6.55 -8.25
CA ASP A 63 2.59 7.83 -8.83
C ASP A 63 1.54 7.61 -9.93
N ARG A 64 1.76 6.64 -10.84
CA ARG A 64 0.78 6.29 -11.88
C ARG A 64 -0.54 5.78 -11.31
N VAL A 65 -0.51 4.95 -10.27
CA VAL A 65 -1.73 4.46 -9.61
C VAL A 65 -2.51 5.61 -8.97
N LEU A 66 -1.83 6.54 -8.31
CA LEU A 66 -2.48 7.70 -7.68
C LEU A 66 -3.02 8.69 -8.73
N ASP A 67 -2.34 8.88 -9.86
CA ASP A 67 -2.87 9.66 -11.00
C ASP A 67 -4.13 9.02 -11.59
N THR A 68 -4.10 7.71 -11.74
CA THR A 68 -5.24 6.92 -12.19
C THR A 68 -6.41 7.14 -11.23
N GLN A 69 -6.18 7.03 -9.92
CA GLN A 69 -7.21 7.23 -8.89
C GLN A 69 -7.76 8.65 -8.84
N SER A 70 -6.95 9.66 -9.12
CA SER A 70 -7.42 11.06 -9.15
C SER A 70 -8.53 11.33 -10.17
N LYS A 71 -8.75 10.41 -11.12
CA LYS A 71 -9.80 10.48 -12.15
C LYS A 71 -11.08 9.73 -11.75
N LEU A 72 -11.07 9.02 -10.62
CA LEU A 72 -12.20 8.25 -10.15
C LEU A 72 -13.31 9.17 -9.62
N ARG A 73 -14.54 8.89 -10.05
CA ARG A 73 -15.75 9.59 -9.63
C ARG A 73 -16.70 8.58 -9.01
N ILE A 74 -17.36 8.99 -7.94
CA ILE A 74 -18.37 8.19 -7.26
C ILE A 74 -19.70 8.90 -7.43
N CYS A 75 -20.67 8.20 -8.02
CA CYS A 75 -22.03 8.71 -8.14
C CYS A 75 -22.93 7.99 -7.15
N LEU A 76 -23.74 8.76 -6.43
CA LEU A 76 -24.76 8.27 -5.53
C LEU A 76 -26.14 8.61 -6.10
N THR A 77 -26.92 7.59 -6.41
CA THR A 77 -28.34 7.72 -6.79
C THR A 77 -29.22 7.35 -5.59
N ASP A 78 -30.53 7.31 -5.79
CA ASP A 78 -31.48 6.94 -4.73
C ASP A 78 -31.46 5.45 -4.39
N SER A 79 -30.93 4.60 -5.29
CA SER A 79 -30.92 3.15 -5.14
C SER A 79 -29.56 2.50 -5.35
N MET A 80 -28.58 3.23 -5.89
CA MET A 80 -27.29 2.68 -6.29
C MET A 80 -26.12 3.58 -5.88
N LEU A 81 -24.99 2.93 -5.64
CA LEU A 81 -23.67 3.54 -5.55
C LEU A 81 -22.82 3.07 -6.72
N LEU A 82 -22.29 4.02 -7.49
CA LEU A 82 -21.62 3.77 -8.77
C LEU A 82 -20.19 4.30 -8.71
N TRP A 83 -19.22 3.47 -9.07
CA TRP A 83 -17.84 3.89 -9.31
C TRP A 83 -17.60 4.07 -10.80
N LYS A 84 -17.52 5.31 -11.25
CA LYS A 84 -17.19 5.63 -12.64
C LYS A 84 -15.68 5.69 -12.80
N PHE A 85 -15.14 4.73 -13.56
CA PHE A 85 -13.73 4.67 -13.90
C PHE A 85 -13.55 4.41 -15.41
N GLY A 86 -13.50 5.47 -16.21
CA GLY A 86 -13.41 5.34 -17.66
C GLY A 86 -14.64 4.60 -18.22
N ARG A 87 -14.44 3.37 -18.72
CA ARG A 87 -15.51 2.50 -19.28
C ARG A 87 -15.98 1.38 -18.33
N SER A 88 -15.43 1.29 -17.13
CA SER A 88 -15.77 0.26 -16.16
C SER A 88 -16.54 0.89 -15.00
N ASP A 89 -17.82 0.54 -14.93
CA ASP A 89 -18.70 0.93 -13.84
C ASP A 89 -18.85 -0.25 -12.88
N THR A 90 -18.53 -0.01 -11.61
CA THR A 90 -18.85 -0.97 -10.54
C THR A 90 -20.05 -0.43 -9.80
N GLU A 91 -21.09 -1.25 -9.70
CA GLU A 91 -22.37 -0.86 -9.09
C GLU A 91 -22.60 -1.63 -7.80
N ILE A 92 -23.20 -0.95 -6.82
CA ILE A 92 -23.64 -1.53 -5.55
C ILE A 92 -25.05 -1.01 -5.28
N PRO A 93 -26.07 -1.88 -5.30
CA PRO A 93 -27.39 -1.53 -4.81
C PRO A 93 -27.32 -1.14 -3.33
N LEU A 94 -27.90 -0.01 -2.96
CA LEU A 94 -27.88 0.49 -1.59
C LEU A 94 -28.53 -0.49 -0.61
N GLN A 95 -29.52 -1.24 -1.08
CA GLN A 95 -30.19 -2.31 -0.32
C GLN A 95 -29.26 -3.48 0.06
N GLU A 96 -28.16 -3.70 -0.67
CA GLU A 96 -27.19 -4.76 -0.36
C GLU A 96 -26.19 -4.33 0.71
N ILE A 97 -26.15 -3.04 1.07
CA ILE A 97 -25.20 -2.50 2.04
C ILE A 97 -25.68 -2.87 3.45
N ARG A 98 -24.90 -3.70 4.13
CA ARG A 98 -25.20 -4.20 5.48
C ARG A 98 -24.60 -3.35 6.58
N ARG A 99 -23.44 -2.74 6.32
CA ARG A 99 -22.72 -1.90 7.30
C ARG A 99 -21.83 -0.88 6.61
N ILE A 100 -21.73 0.29 7.22
CA ILE A 100 -20.76 1.32 6.88
C ILE A 100 -19.77 1.47 8.04
N ARG A 101 -18.48 1.50 7.74
CA ARG A 101 -17.46 1.92 8.70
C ARG A 101 -16.77 3.18 8.22
N ILE A 102 -16.64 4.16 9.10
CA ILE A 102 -16.00 5.44 8.79
C ILE A 102 -14.71 5.52 9.59
N LYS A 103 -13.59 5.63 8.90
CA LYS A 103 -12.29 5.87 9.51
C LYS A 103 -12.01 7.37 9.49
N ARG A 104 -11.76 7.94 10.67
CA ARG A 104 -11.41 9.35 10.84
C ARG A 104 -9.92 9.52 11.12
N THR A 105 -9.34 10.61 10.62
CA THR A 105 -7.99 11.05 10.97
C THR A 105 -7.94 11.43 12.45
N THR A 106 -6.75 11.59 13.03
CA THR A 106 -6.58 12.12 14.39
C THR A 106 -7.20 13.51 14.59
N LYS A 107 -7.42 14.26 13.50
CA LYS A 107 -8.08 15.58 13.49
C LYS A 107 -9.60 15.51 13.31
N GLY A 108 -10.17 14.30 13.23
CA GLY A 108 -11.61 14.06 13.16
C GLY A 108 -12.21 14.08 11.75
N THR A 109 -11.45 14.43 10.71
CA THR A 109 -11.92 14.39 9.32
C THR A 109 -12.01 12.96 8.79
N ILE A 110 -12.97 12.66 7.91
CA ILE A 110 -13.05 11.33 7.28
C ILE A 110 -11.85 11.08 6.36
N ARG A 111 -11.17 9.96 6.59
CA ARG A 111 -10.07 9.46 5.74
C ARG A 111 -10.57 8.43 4.74
N GLU A 112 -11.41 7.52 5.20
CA GLU A 112 -11.86 6.35 4.46
C GLU A 112 -13.28 5.97 4.90
N ILE A 113 -14.11 5.58 3.93
CA ILE A 113 -15.40 4.95 4.18
C ILE A 113 -15.36 3.55 3.61
N MET A 114 -15.59 2.57 4.47
CA MET A 114 -15.63 1.16 4.14
C MET A 114 -17.09 0.71 4.08
N ILE A 115 -17.50 0.22 2.93
CA ILE A 115 -18.85 -0.26 2.64
C ILE A 115 -18.82 -1.78 2.63
N VAL A 116 -19.59 -2.41 3.51
CA VAL A 116 -19.75 -3.85 3.58
C VAL A 116 -21.09 -4.21 2.97
N ALA A 117 -21.07 -4.77 1.76
CA ALA A 117 -22.23 -5.33 1.08
C ALA A 117 -22.29 -6.85 1.27
N GLU A 118 -23.37 -7.49 0.84
CA GLU A 118 -23.58 -8.94 1.04
C GLU A 118 -22.42 -9.81 0.55
N LYS A 119 -21.86 -9.49 -0.61
CA LYS A 119 -20.87 -10.34 -1.31
C LYS A 119 -19.49 -9.69 -1.44
N LYS A 120 -19.37 -8.42 -1.10
CA LYS A 120 -18.13 -7.65 -1.32
C LYS A 120 -17.96 -6.53 -0.32
N GLN A 121 -16.71 -6.11 -0.18
CA GLN A 121 -16.33 -4.99 0.65
C GLN A 121 -15.55 -3.99 -0.20
N THR A 122 -15.99 -2.74 -0.19
CA THR A 122 -15.37 -1.69 -0.98
C THR A 122 -14.93 -0.53 -0.09
N TYR A 123 -13.82 0.10 -0.45
CA TYR A 123 -13.28 1.24 0.28
C TYR A 123 -13.34 2.49 -0.60
N ILE A 124 -13.78 3.58 0.00
CA ILE A 124 -13.83 4.91 -0.61
C ILE A 124 -12.80 5.77 0.10
N ASN A 125 -11.87 6.31 -0.68
CA ASN A 125 -10.70 7.01 -0.21
C ASN A 125 -10.47 8.28 -1.00
N GLY A 126 -10.01 9.32 -0.30
CA GLY A 126 -9.57 10.58 -0.91
C GLY A 126 -10.63 11.35 -1.70
N LEU A 127 -11.92 11.30 -1.35
CA LEU A 127 -12.92 12.22 -1.89
C LEU A 127 -12.64 13.66 -1.44
N GLU A 128 -13.04 14.63 -2.27
CA GLU A 128 -12.98 16.05 -1.93
C GLU A 128 -14.03 16.42 -0.86
N ASP A 129 -15.30 16.07 -1.09
CA ASP A 129 -16.40 16.34 -0.17
C ASP A 129 -16.83 15.11 0.64
N PHE A 130 -15.89 14.55 1.40
CA PHE A 130 -16.11 13.31 2.16
C PHE A 130 -17.28 13.37 3.14
N GLU A 131 -17.40 14.47 3.88
CA GLU A 131 -18.46 14.64 4.90
C GLU A 131 -19.84 14.75 4.24
N ALA A 132 -19.94 15.45 3.11
CA ALA A 132 -21.19 15.53 2.35
C ALA A 132 -21.58 14.17 1.79
N PHE A 133 -20.62 13.45 1.19
CA PHE A 133 -20.85 12.09 0.73
C PHE A 133 -21.31 11.14 1.84
N ALA A 134 -20.67 11.18 3.02
CA ALA A 134 -21.05 10.34 4.15
C ALA A 134 -22.48 10.60 4.63
N ARG A 135 -22.86 11.88 4.74
CA ARG A 135 -24.23 12.29 5.10
C ARG A 135 -25.24 11.81 4.06
N ASP A 136 -24.96 12.01 2.78
CA ASP A 136 -25.89 11.62 1.71
C ASP A 136 -26.02 10.09 1.61
N LEU A 137 -24.93 9.35 1.75
CA LEU A 137 -24.93 7.88 1.74
C LEU A 137 -25.73 7.31 2.91
N THR A 138 -25.47 7.79 4.13
CA THR A 138 -26.16 7.30 5.33
C THR A 138 -27.62 7.75 5.38
N GLY A 139 -27.93 8.94 4.87
CA GLY A 139 -29.31 9.45 4.78
C GLY A 139 -30.19 8.66 3.80
N LYS A 140 -29.60 8.03 2.77
CA LYS A 140 -30.33 7.21 1.79
C LYS A 140 -30.54 5.77 2.22
N ILE A 141 -29.85 5.28 3.26
CA ILE A 141 -29.96 3.88 3.71
C ILE A 141 -30.60 3.87 5.10
N PRO A 142 -31.91 3.65 5.21
CA PRO A 142 -32.58 3.66 6.50
C PRO A 142 -32.04 2.54 7.40
N ASN A 143 -31.88 2.83 8.69
CA ASN A 143 -31.42 1.89 9.72
C ASN A 143 -30.06 1.24 9.46
N ILE A 144 -29.19 1.86 8.65
CA ILE A 144 -27.86 1.32 8.40
C ILE A 144 -26.99 1.35 9.65
N LYS A 145 -26.28 0.26 9.92
CA LYS A 145 -25.27 0.23 10.99
C LYS A 145 -24.04 1.02 10.56
N VAL A 146 -23.84 2.19 11.17
CA VAL A 146 -22.62 3.01 11.01
C VAL A 146 -21.73 2.83 12.23
N THR A 147 -20.44 2.56 12.00
CA THR A 147 -19.45 2.56 13.09
C THR A 147 -18.27 3.43 12.71
N GLU A 148 -17.89 4.33 13.61
CA GLU A 148 -16.74 5.22 13.41
C GLU A 148 -15.56 4.78 14.27
N PHE A 149 -14.35 4.99 13.77
CA PHE A 149 -13.14 4.82 14.56
C PHE A 149 -12.07 5.83 14.15
N LEU A 150 -11.27 6.24 15.14
CA LEU A 150 -10.18 7.18 14.97
C LEU A 150 -8.88 6.46 14.61
N GLU A 151 -8.05 7.08 13.78
CA GLU A 151 -6.66 6.67 13.61
C GLU A 151 -5.88 6.80 14.92
N ILE A 152 -5.05 5.79 15.21
CA ILE A 152 -4.21 5.76 16.42
C ILE A 152 -2.98 6.67 16.26
N ALA A 153 -2.62 7.03 15.02
CA ALA A 153 -1.46 7.85 14.69
C ALA A 153 -1.81 8.93 13.66
N ASP A 154 -1.15 10.09 13.76
CA ASP A 154 -1.28 11.17 12.79
C ASP A 154 -0.41 10.88 11.55
N PHE A 155 -1.01 10.18 10.59
CA PHE A 155 -0.39 9.91 9.29
C PHE A 155 -0.26 11.16 8.41
N ASP A 156 -0.88 12.28 8.76
CA ASP A 156 -0.79 13.53 8.01
C ASP A 156 0.37 14.42 8.48
N HIS A 157 1.02 14.07 9.59
CA HIS A 157 2.16 14.83 10.10
C HIS A 157 3.31 14.83 9.07
N PRO A 158 3.89 16.00 8.71
CA PRO A 158 4.91 16.09 7.66
C PRO A 158 6.15 15.23 7.88
N LEU A 159 6.47 14.91 9.14
CA LEU A 159 7.61 14.09 9.54
C LEU A 159 7.27 12.61 9.72
N PHE A 160 6.00 12.19 9.74
CA PHE A 160 5.63 10.80 9.99
C PHE A 160 6.35 9.84 9.03
N TYR A 161 6.24 10.13 7.72
CA TYR A 161 6.86 9.32 6.67
C TYR A 161 8.40 9.43 6.64
N VAL A 162 8.96 10.53 7.13
CA VAL A 162 10.41 10.70 7.27
C VAL A 162 10.93 9.79 8.39
N PHE A 163 10.31 9.83 9.57
CA PHE A 163 10.68 8.96 10.69
C PHE A 163 10.45 7.48 10.36
N LEU A 164 9.37 7.16 9.66
CA LEU A 164 9.12 5.80 9.20
C LEU A 164 10.21 5.32 8.24
N GLY A 165 10.60 6.14 7.26
CA GLY A 165 11.68 5.79 6.34
C GLY A 165 13.04 5.64 7.04
N ILE A 166 13.38 6.51 8.00
CA ILE A 166 14.58 6.36 8.84
C ILE A 166 14.53 5.04 9.61
N THR A 167 13.42 4.76 10.29
CA THR A 167 13.27 3.55 11.12
C THR A 167 13.42 2.28 10.29
N VAL A 168 12.74 2.22 9.14
CA VAL A 168 12.84 1.08 8.21
C VAL A 168 14.24 0.97 7.61
N GLY A 169 14.90 2.10 7.30
CA GLY A 169 16.28 2.13 6.81
C GLY A 169 17.29 1.58 7.83
N ILE A 170 17.20 2.01 9.10
CA ILE A 170 18.04 1.49 10.18
C ILE A 170 17.79 -0.01 10.35
N ALA A 171 16.53 -0.45 10.39
CA ALA A 171 16.19 -1.86 10.52
C ALA A 171 16.76 -2.70 9.36
N ALA A 172 16.62 -2.22 8.11
CA ALA A 172 17.12 -2.92 6.94
C ALA A 172 18.65 -3.06 6.95
N ILE A 173 19.39 -1.99 7.27
CA ILE A 173 20.86 -2.07 7.34
C ILE A 173 21.34 -2.89 8.53
N THR A 174 20.64 -2.81 9.67
CA THR A 174 20.96 -3.65 10.83
C THR A 174 20.78 -5.12 10.49
N LEU A 175 19.70 -5.46 9.79
CA LEU A 175 19.46 -6.82 9.30
C LEU A 175 20.55 -7.25 8.31
N PHE A 176 20.91 -6.40 7.34
CA PHE A 176 22.00 -6.68 6.40
C PHE A 176 23.32 -6.98 7.11
N ARG A 177 23.70 -6.18 8.11
CA ARG A 177 24.91 -6.41 8.90
C ARG A 177 24.84 -7.69 9.73
N ALA A 178 23.67 -8.05 10.25
CA ALA A 178 23.48 -9.30 10.97
C ALA A 178 23.68 -10.50 10.04
N VAL A 179 23.16 -10.43 8.81
CA VAL A 179 23.36 -11.45 7.77
C VAL A 179 24.84 -11.65 7.44
N LEU A 180 25.63 -10.56 7.34
CA LEU A 180 27.08 -10.65 7.10
C LEU A 180 27.88 -11.32 8.24
N ARG A 181 27.30 -11.44 9.45
CA ARG A 181 27.97 -11.98 10.65
C ARG A 181 27.48 -13.37 11.05
N ILE A 182 26.45 -13.87 10.40
CA ILE A 182 25.81 -15.14 10.72
C ILE A 182 26.68 -16.31 10.20
N SER A 183 26.68 -17.44 10.91
CA SER A 183 27.36 -18.65 10.45
C SER A 183 26.71 -19.21 9.18
N GLY A 184 27.42 -20.03 8.38
CA GLY A 184 26.86 -20.60 7.15
C GLY A 184 25.54 -21.36 7.37
N ALA A 185 25.44 -22.15 8.45
CA ALA A 185 24.19 -22.81 8.82
C ALA A 185 23.07 -21.81 9.18
N GLY A 186 23.40 -20.75 9.93
CA GLY A 186 22.45 -19.70 10.26
C GLY A 186 21.96 -18.93 9.03
N LEU A 187 22.84 -18.71 8.04
CA LEU A 187 22.52 -18.00 6.81
C LEU A 187 21.48 -18.79 6.02
N LYS A 188 21.67 -20.10 5.92
CA LYS A 188 20.74 -21.01 5.25
C LYS A 188 19.34 -20.98 5.88
N TYR A 189 19.23 -21.02 7.21
CA TYR A 189 17.92 -20.90 7.88
C TYR A 189 17.27 -19.54 7.66
N PHE A 190 18.08 -18.46 7.69
CA PHE A 190 17.59 -17.12 7.41
C PHE A 190 17.05 -16.99 5.98
N GLU A 191 17.81 -17.49 4.98
CA GLU A 191 17.40 -17.51 3.58
C GLU A 191 16.11 -18.30 3.36
N LEU A 192 15.96 -19.48 3.98
CA LEU A 192 14.73 -20.28 3.92
C LEU A 192 13.54 -19.55 4.55
N ALA A 193 13.74 -18.84 5.67
CA ALA A 193 12.70 -18.04 6.30
C ALA A 193 12.27 -16.87 5.40
N VAL A 194 13.21 -16.15 4.80
CA VAL A 194 12.94 -15.06 3.84
C VAL A 194 12.22 -15.59 2.60
N ALA A 195 12.69 -16.71 2.04
CA ALA A 195 12.06 -17.34 0.88
C ALA A 195 10.62 -17.75 1.18
N SER A 196 10.37 -18.38 2.33
CA SER A 196 9.03 -18.77 2.78
C SER A 196 8.13 -17.55 2.91
N TYR A 197 8.62 -16.48 3.54
CA TYR A 197 7.90 -15.21 3.64
C TYR A 197 7.54 -14.63 2.27
N LEU A 198 8.49 -14.60 1.33
CA LEU A 198 8.26 -14.10 -0.03
C LEU A 198 7.24 -14.96 -0.78
N ILE A 199 7.30 -16.29 -0.66
CA ILE A 199 6.33 -17.19 -1.29
C ILE A 199 4.93 -16.96 -0.73
N PHE A 200 4.77 -16.96 0.60
CA PHE A 200 3.47 -16.71 1.22
C PHE A 200 2.90 -15.33 0.85
N THR A 201 3.76 -14.31 0.82
CA THR A 201 3.36 -12.96 0.40
C THR A 201 2.98 -12.94 -1.08
N GLY A 202 3.73 -13.62 -1.95
CA GLY A 202 3.42 -13.74 -3.38
C GLY A 202 2.08 -14.43 -3.63
N VAL A 203 1.83 -15.56 -2.99
CA VAL A 203 0.54 -16.26 -3.02
C VAL A 203 -0.58 -15.36 -2.51
N TYR A 204 -0.37 -14.65 -1.39
CA TYR A 204 -1.35 -13.70 -0.86
C TYR A 204 -1.68 -12.60 -1.87
N PHE A 205 -0.69 -12.02 -2.55
CA PHE A 205 -0.91 -11.00 -3.59
C PHE A 205 -1.72 -11.53 -4.77
N LEU A 206 -1.45 -12.76 -5.23
CA LEU A 206 -2.17 -13.37 -6.35
C LEU A 206 -3.61 -13.76 -5.99
N LEU A 207 -3.83 -14.30 -4.80
CA LEU A 207 -5.13 -14.80 -4.36
C LEU A 207 -6.03 -13.68 -3.82
N LYS A 208 -5.50 -12.85 -2.91
CA LYS A 208 -6.28 -11.82 -2.22
C LYS A 208 -6.27 -10.47 -2.92
N LYS A 209 -5.32 -10.23 -3.83
CA LYS A 209 -5.19 -9.00 -4.64
C LYS A 209 -5.39 -7.75 -3.77
N PRO A 210 -4.50 -7.52 -2.77
CA PRO A 210 -4.73 -6.55 -1.72
C PRO A 210 -4.89 -5.11 -2.23
N ILE A 211 -4.36 -4.78 -3.41
CA ILE A 211 -4.56 -3.47 -4.04
C ILE A 211 -5.92 -3.47 -4.75
N GLY A 212 -6.16 -4.38 -5.70
CA GLY A 212 -7.38 -4.51 -6.49
C GLY A 212 -8.65 -4.68 -5.66
N GLY A 213 -8.61 -5.54 -4.63
CA GLY A 213 -9.72 -5.80 -3.72
C GLY A 213 -10.17 -4.55 -2.96
N ARG A 214 -9.25 -3.63 -2.64
CA ARG A 214 -9.63 -2.34 -2.03
C ARG A 214 -10.41 -1.43 -2.96
N TYR A 215 -10.29 -1.63 -4.27
CA TYR A 215 -10.93 -0.82 -5.31
C TYR A 215 -12.02 -1.58 -6.07
N GLY A 216 -12.72 -2.49 -5.38
CA GLY A 216 -13.86 -3.23 -5.94
C GLY A 216 -13.44 -4.39 -6.85
N ASP A 217 -12.46 -5.18 -6.41
CA ASP A 217 -11.95 -6.39 -7.08
C ASP A 217 -11.46 -6.18 -8.52
N LYS A 218 -11.01 -4.96 -8.83
CA LYS A 218 -10.45 -4.65 -10.15
C LYS A 218 -9.14 -5.37 -10.37
N ILE A 219 -8.91 -5.80 -11.61
CA ILE A 219 -7.63 -6.33 -12.06
C ILE A 219 -6.63 -5.18 -12.10
N ILE A 220 -5.81 -5.05 -11.05
CA ILE A 220 -4.76 -4.05 -10.94
C ILE A 220 -3.42 -4.74 -11.23
N PRO A 221 -2.72 -4.40 -12.34
CA PRO A 221 -1.49 -5.10 -12.73
C PRO A 221 -0.41 -5.20 -11.64
N PRO A 222 -0.19 -4.17 -10.80
CA PRO A 222 0.68 -4.29 -9.63
C PRO A 222 0.44 -5.51 -8.73
N ASP A 223 -0.80 -5.96 -8.48
CA ASP A 223 -1.04 -7.14 -7.62
C ASP A 223 -0.37 -8.39 -8.19
N TYR A 224 -0.49 -8.58 -9.51
CA TYR A 224 0.09 -9.71 -10.22
C TYR A 224 1.61 -9.58 -10.36
N VAL A 225 2.09 -8.40 -10.74
CA VAL A 225 3.53 -8.15 -10.91
C VAL A 225 4.27 -8.40 -9.59
N PHE A 226 3.79 -7.84 -8.47
CA PHE A 226 4.40 -8.09 -7.17
C PHE A 226 4.25 -9.55 -6.73
N GLY A 227 3.07 -10.14 -6.94
CA GLY A 227 2.84 -11.56 -6.65
C GLY A 227 3.85 -12.49 -7.32
N PHE A 228 4.03 -12.35 -8.64
CA PHE A 228 4.99 -13.15 -9.40
C PHE A 228 6.44 -12.85 -9.03
N LEU A 229 6.82 -11.58 -8.84
CA LEU A 229 8.18 -11.22 -8.46
C LEU A 229 8.55 -11.81 -7.09
N PHE A 230 7.63 -11.82 -6.12
CA PHE A 230 7.90 -12.45 -4.82
C PHE A 230 8.01 -13.97 -4.90
N LEU A 231 7.17 -14.63 -5.71
CA LEU A 231 7.30 -16.07 -5.95
C LEU A 231 8.64 -16.44 -6.59
N LEU A 232 9.03 -15.70 -7.65
CA LEU A 232 10.30 -15.93 -8.34
C LEU A 232 11.50 -15.67 -7.43
N ALA A 233 11.48 -14.57 -6.67
CA ALA A 233 12.54 -14.25 -5.72
C ALA A 233 12.66 -15.32 -4.61
N GLY A 234 11.53 -15.77 -4.05
CA GLY A 234 11.52 -16.83 -3.04
C GLY A 234 12.03 -18.17 -3.58
N ALA A 235 11.56 -18.58 -4.76
CA ALA A 235 12.03 -19.80 -5.42
C ALA A 235 13.53 -19.74 -5.75
N TRP A 236 14.01 -18.59 -6.24
CA TRP A 236 15.43 -18.37 -6.50
C TRP A 236 16.27 -18.53 -5.23
N ILE A 237 15.86 -17.92 -4.11
CA ILE A 237 16.57 -18.04 -2.83
C ILE A 237 16.65 -19.50 -2.37
N ILE A 238 15.56 -20.26 -2.51
CA ILE A 238 15.56 -21.70 -2.17
C ILE A 238 16.61 -22.43 -3.02
N VAL A 239 16.57 -22.25 -4.34
CA VAL A 239 17.51 -22.90 -5.26
C VAL A 239 18.95 -22.51 -4.92
N SER A 240 19.24 -21.23 -4.69
CA SER A 240 20.59 -20.78 -4.35
C SER A 240 21.06 -21.32 -2.99
N SER A 241 20.17 -21.40 -2.00
CA SER A 241 20.50 -21.92 -0.65
C SER A 241 20.73 -23.43 -0.58
N VAL A 242 20.31 -24.17 -1.62
CA VAL A 242 20.52 -25.62 -1.76
C VAL A 242 21.78 -25.94 -2.56
N LEU A 243 22.16 -25.06 -3.50
CA LEU A 243 23.34 -25.22 -4.36
C LEU A 243 24.66 -24.74 -3.72
N ILE A 244 24.59 -24.05 -2.59
CA ILE A 244 25.72 -23.57 -1.77
C ILE A 244 25.77 -24.38 -0.47
#